data_AF-A0A7X6BBH1-F1
#
_entry.id   AF-A0A7X6BBH1-F1
#
_cell.length_a   1.000
_cell.length_b   1.000
_cell.length_c   1.000
_cell.angle_alpha   90.00
_cell.angle_beta   90.00
_cell.angle_gamma   90.00
#
_symmetry.space_group_name_H-M   'P 1'
#
loop_
_entity.id
_entity.type
_entity.pdbx_description
1 polymer ?
#
loop_
_entity_poly.entity_id
_entity_poly.type
_entity_poly.pdbx_seq_one_letter_code
_entity_poly.pdbx_strand_id
1 'polypeptide(L)'
;MVGSIFGGAFRLLRQHPLAVLVWAILYLVGIFAIGLLRILIAPADPANIAGAIGAALLSQGLALALVAVLITAATRATLHPYKRGACYLRLGANELRVFALLVLLTIASMVATFLLTLANGFLLGLLAWLAPGAATGWLGALLLLVELAALLFVQVRLSIALPLTYLYEAITVDEAWA
;
A
#
# COMPACT_ATOMS: atom_id res chain seq x y z
N MET A 1 11.36 -13.50 -19.76
CA MET A 1 10.58 -13.45 -18.50
C MET A 1 9.82 -12.13 -18.33
N VAL A 2 10.43 -10.96 -18.56
CA VAL A 2 9.73 -9.67 -18.48
C VAL A 2 8.51 -9.59 -19.42
N GLY A 3 8.62 -10.08 -20.66
CA GLY A 3 7.51 -10.08 -21.64
C GLY A 3 6.31 -10.96 -21.28
N SER A 4 6.50 -12.03 -20.50
CA SER A 4 5.37 -12.89 -20.07
C SER A 4 4.59 -12.29 -18.91
N ILE A 5 5.24 -11.49 -18.06
CA ILE A 5 4.59 -10.78 -16.94
C ILE A 5 3.71 -9.65 -17.49
N PHE A 6 4.25 -8.82 -18.37
CA PHE A 6 3.45 -7.79 -19.08
C PHE A 6 2.34 -8.43 -19.91
N GLY A 7 2.65 -9.53 -20.61
CA GLY A 7 1.67 -10.31 -21.35
C GLY A 7 0.51 -10.82 -20.47
N GLY A 8 0.76 -11.18 -19.21
CA GLY A 8 -0.26 -11.60 -18.25
C GLY A 8 -1.23 -10.48 -17.86
N ALA A 9 -0.70 -9.29 -17.55
CA ALA A 9 -1.53 -8.13 -17.21
C ALA A 9 -2.42 -7.69 -18.39
N PHE A 10 -1.85 -7.60 -19.60
CA PHE A 10 -2.61 -7.26 -20.80
C PHE A 10 -3.57 -8.37 -21.23
N ARG A 11 -3.25 -9.64 -20.96
CA ARG A 11 -4.13 -10.77 -21.21
C ARG A 11 -5.39 -10.69 -20.36
N LEU A 12 -5.27 -10.33 -19.08
CA LEU A 12 -6.44 -10.14 -18.22
C LEU A 12 -7.36 -9.03 -18.76
N LEU A 13 -6.78 -7.91 -19.19
CA LEU A 13 -7.51 -6.78 -19.75
C LEU A 13 -8.25 -7.14 -21.05
N ARG A 14 -7.67 -8.04 -21.86
CA ARG A 14 -8.29 -8.55 -23.10
C ARG A 14 -9.34 -9.63 -22.85
N GLN A 15 -9.12 -10.51 -21.88
CA GLN A 15 -10.02 -11.64 -21.60
C GLN A 15 -11.25 -11.24 -20.78
N HIS A 16 -11.09 -10.29 -19.86
CA HIS A 16 -12.15 -9.87 -18.93
C HIS A 16 -12.23 -8.34 -18.77
N PRO A 17 -12.43 -7.57 -19.87
CA PRO A 17 -12.40 -6.10 -19.83
C PRO A 17 -13.49 -5.51 -18.92
N LEU A 18 -14.68 -6.12 -18.88
CA LEU A 18 -15.78 -5.66 -18.02
C LEU A 18 -15.44 -5.80 -16.52
N ALA A 19 -14.77 -6.87 -16.12
CA ALA A 19 -14.37 -7.05 -14.72
C ALA A 19 -13.37 -5.97 -14.30
N VAL A 20 -12.38 -5.70 -15.15
CA VAL A 20 -11.38 -4.64 -14.92
C VAL A 20 -12.04 -3.26 -14.85
N LEU A 21 -13.00 -2.98 -15.73
CA LEU A 21 -13.75 -1.72 -15.72
C LEU A 21 -14.56 -1.56 -14.42
N VAL A 22 -15.24 -2.62 -13.97
CA VAL A 22 -15.98 -2.61 -12.70
C VAL A 22 -15.03 -2.34 -11.52
N TRP A 23 -13.85 -2.95 -11.49
CA TRP A 23 -12.85 -2.71 -10.45
C TRP A 23 -12.31 -1.28 -10.47
N ALA A 24 -12.03 -0.74 -11.66
CA ALA A 24 -11.57 0.63 -11.82
C ALA A 24 -12.62 1.64 -11.33
N ILE A 25 -13.90 1.43 -11.69
CA ILE A 25 -15.01 2.25 -11.19
C ILE A 25 -15.13 2.10 -9.67
N LEU A 26 -15.10 0.88 -9.15
CA LEU A 26 -15.20 0.62 -7.71
C LEU A 26 -14.05 1.29 -6.94
N TYR A 27 -12.83 1.26 -7.49
CA TYR A 27 -11.67 1.94 -6.93
C TYR A 27 -11.85 3.46 -6.92
N LEU A 28 -12.23 4.05 -8.06
CA LEU A 28 -12.41 5.50 -8.19
C LEU A 28 -13.55 6.03 -7.31
N VAL A 29 -14.71 5.37 -7.35
CA VAL A 29 -15.85 5.73 -6.50
C VAL A 29 -15.51 5.51 -5.04
N GLY A 30 -14.85 4.40 -4.71
CA GLY A 30 -14.45 4.08 -3.35
C GLY A 30 -13.47 5.09 -2.77
N ILE A 31 -12.39 5.42 -3.49
CA ILE A 31 -11.39 6.38 -3.00
C ILE A 31 -12.01 7.78 -2.86
N PHE A 32 -12.89 8.17 -3.78
CA PHE A 32 -13.59 9.45 -3.72
C PHE A 32 -14.56 9.51 -2.54
N ALA A 33 -15.35 8.46 -2.32
CA ALA A 33 -16.27 8.37 -1.20
C ALA A 33 -15.54 8.37 0.15
N ILE A 34 -14.42 7.66 0.26
CA ILE A 34 -13.58 7.64 1.46
C ILE A 34 -12.95 9.02 1.71
N GLY A 35 -12.49 9.70 0.65
CA GLY A 35 -11.97 11.07 0.72
C GLY A 35 -13.03 12.07 1.21
N LEU A 36 -14.24 12.03 0.65
CA LEU A 36 -15.37 12.82 1.12
C LEU A 36 -15.72 12.50 2.57
N LEU A 37 -15.82 11.21 2.92
CA LEU A 37 -16.10 10.77 4.27
C LEU A 37 -15.09 11.35 5.26
N ARG A 38 -13.79 11.30 4.93
CA ARG A 38 -12.71 11.86 5.76
C ARG A 38 -12.93 13.35 6.06
N ILE A 39 -13.38 14.12 5.08
CA ILE A 39 -13.67 15.55 5.26
C ILE A 39 -14.91 15.73 6.14
N LEU A 40 -15.95 14.93 5.93
CA LEU A 40 -17.22 15.03 6.66
C LEU A 40 -17.12 14.61 8.13
N ILE A 41 -16.26 13.65 8.46
CA ILE A 41 -16.05 13.16 9.83
C ILE A 41 -14.89 13.87 10.54
N ALA A 42 -14.15 14.76 9.85
CA ALA A 42 -13.07 15.50 10.46
C ALA A 42 -13.63 16.44 11.55
N PRO A 43 -13.01 16.50 12.74
CA PRO A 43 -13.47 17.40 13.79
C PRO A 43 -13.33 18.86 13.35
N ALA A 44 -14.35 19.67 13.62
CA ALA A 44 -14.32 21.11 13.35
C ALA A 44 -13.34 21.86 14.26
N ASP A 45 -13.13 21.35 15.48
CA ASP A 45 -12.17 21.88 16.43
C ASP A 45 -10.77 21.25 16.19
N PRO A 46 -9.75 22.04 15.81
CA PRO A 46 -8.38 21.56 15.65
C PRO A 46 -7.76 21.00 16.94
N ALA A 47 -8.27 21.38 18.11
CA ALA A 47 -7.79 20.86 19.40
C ALA A 47 -8.28 19.43 19.68
N ASN A 48 -9.28 18.94 18.94
CA ASN A 48 -9.77 17.57 19.09
C ASN A 48 -8.89 16.55 18.35
N ILE A 49 -7.71 16.31 18.90
CA ILE A 49 -6.70 15.39 18.36
C ILE A 49 -7.26 13.95 18.26
N ALA A 50 -8.00 13.50 19.27
CA ALA A 50 -8.56 12.14 19.30
C ALA A 50 -9.55 11.91 18.14
N GLY A 51 -10.43 12.88 17.88
CA GLY A 51 -11.35 12.84 16.74
C GLY A 51 -10.61 12.83 15.39
N ALA A 52 -9.55 13.63 15.27
CA ALA A 52 -8.76 13.71 14.04
C ALA A 52 -8.03 12.37 13.75
N ILE A 53 -7.46 11.75 14.78
CA ILE A 53 -6.83 10.43 14.68
C ILE A 53 -7.87 9.36 14.33
N GLY A 54 -9.03 9.36 15.00
CA GLY A 54 -10.12 8.42 14.71
C GLY A 54 -10.58 8.50 13.25
N ALA A 55 -10.79 9.72 12.74
CA ALA A 55 -11.14 9.96 11.34
C ALA A 55 -10.06 9.46 10.36
N ALA A 56 -8.78 9.71 10.67
CA ALA A 56 -7.66 9.24 9.87
C ALA A 56 -7.58 7.71 9.84
N LEU A 57 -7.70 7.04 11.00
CA LEU A 57 -7.65 5.59 11.09
C LEU A 57 -8.83 4.91 10.39
N LEU A 58 -10.04 5.44 10.54
CA LEU A 58 -11.22 4.90 9.87
C LEU A 58 -11.10 5.02 8.35
N SER A 59 -10.75 6.20 7.84
CA SER A 59 -10.57 6.41 6.39
C SER A 59 -9.43 5.56 5.83
N GLN A 60 -8.32 5.41 6.56
CA GLN A 60 -7.21 4.52 6.18
C GLN A 60 -7.67 3.04 6.16
N GLY A 61 -8.38 2.58 7.18
CA GLY A 61 -8.88 1.22 7.26
C GLY A 61 -9.82 0.88 6.10
N LEU A 62 -10.73 1.80 5.74
CA LEU A 62 -11.61 1.63 4.58
C LEU A 62 -10.82 1.59 3.26
N ALA A 63 -9.79 2.42 3.12
CA ALA A 63 -8.94 2.39 1.92
C ALA A 63 -8.20 1.06 1.80
N LEU A 64 -7.63 0.54 2.90
CA LEU A 64 -6.99 -0.77 2.93
C LEU A 64 -7.97 -1.90 2.64
N ALA A 65 -9.21 -1.83 3.15
CA ALA A 65 -10.23 -2.83 2.88
C ALA A 65 -10.63 -2.85 1.39
N LEU A 66 -10.83 -1.67 0.79
CA LEU A 66 -11.09 -1.54 -0.65
C LEU A 66 -9.95 -2.15 -1.47
N VAL A 67 -8.70 -1.79 -1.15
CA VAL A 67 -7.51 -2.30 -1.83
C VAL A 67 -7.37 -3.81 -1.65
N ALA A 68 -7.63 -4.35 -0.46
CA ALA A 68 -7.59 -5.79 -0.19
C ALA A 68 -8.57 -6.57 -1.09
N VAL A 69 -9.81 -6.07 -1.22
CA VAL A 69 -10.84 -6.69 -2.07
C VAL A 69 -10.45 -6.63 -3.55
N LEU A 70 -9.90 -5.52 -4.01
CA LEU A 70 -9.50 -5.36 -5.41
C LEU A 70 -8.28 -6.21 -5.78
N ILE A 71 -7.27 -6.25 -4.91
CA ILE A 71 -6.08 -7.09 -5.09
C ILE A 71 -6.49 -8.55 -5.12
N THR A 72 -7.33 -9.00 -4.19
CA THR A 72 -7.79 -10.40 -4.17
C THR A 72 -8.67 -10.77 -5.36
N ALA A 73 -9.46 -9.83 -5.90
CA ALA A 73 -10.19 -10.03 -7.14
C ALA A 73 -9.25 -10.18 -8.34
N ALA A 74 -8.21 -9.33 -8.42
CA ALA A 74 -7.21 -9.39 -9.48
C ALA A 74 -6.36 -10.67 -9.42
N THR A 75 -5.90 -11.08 -8.23
CA THR A 75 -5.14 -12.33 -8.03
C THR A 75 -6.02 -13.54 -8.33
N ARG A 76 -7.30 -13.52 -7.98
CA ARG A 76 -8.24 -14.59 -8.32
C ARG A 76 -8.47 -14.71 -9.83
N ALA A 77 -8.64 -13.60 -10.53
CA ALA A 77 -8.86 -13.63 -11.96
C ALA A 77 -7.64 -14.16 -12.74
N THR A 78 -6.43 -13.97 -12.19
CA THR A 78 -5.18 -14.46 -12.78
C THR A 78 -4.88 -15.92 -12.43
N LEU A 79 -5.03 -16.32 -11.15
CA LEU A 79 -4.69 -17.66 -10.67
C LEU A 79 -5.83 -18.68 -10.83
N HIS A 80 -7.09 -18.25 -10.70
CA HIS A 80 -8.27 -19.11 -10.74
C HIS A 80 -9.36 -18.54 -11.66
N PRO A 81 -9.12 -18.46 -12.99
CA PRO A 81 -10.05 -17.85 -13.94
C PRO A 81 -11.41 -18.57 -14.03
N TYR A 82 -11.46 -19.84 -13.61
CA TYR A 82 -12.66 -20.69 -13.56
C TYR A 82 -13.58 -20.39 -12.36
N LYS A 83 -13.07 -19.77 -11.28
CA LYS A 83 -13.89 -19.35 -10.13
C LYS A 83 -14.61 -18.03 -10.44
N ARG A 84 -15.58 -18.07 -11.35
CA ARG A 84 -16.37 -16.90 -11.81
C ARG A 84 -17.45 -16.53 -10.78
N GLY A 85 -17.20 -15.48 -9.99
CA GLY A 85 -18.25 -14.75 -9.25
C GLY A 85 -18.66 -13.46 -9.98
N ALA A 86 -19.42 -12.57 -9.33
CA ALA A 86 -19.72 -11.24 -9.85
C ALA A 86 -18.42 -10.43 -10.03
N CYS A 87 -17.87 -10.40 -11.25
CA CYS A 87 -16.57 -9.78 -11.56
C CYS A 87 -15.42 -10.22 -10.63
N TYR A 88 -15.41 -11.50 -10.20
CA TYR A 88 -14.44 -12.06 -9.23
C TYR A 88 -14.44 -11.43 -7.83
N LEU A 89 -15.31 -10.45 -7.54
CA LEU A 89 -15.47 -9.83 -6.22
C LEU A 89 -16.16 -10.81 -5.26
N ARG A 90 -15.56 -11.01 -4.08
CA ARG A 90 -16.18 -11.71 -2.94
C ARG A 90 -15.72 -11.03 -1.65
N LEU A 91 -16.43 -11.32 -0.58
CA LEU A 91 -16.00 -11.01 0.78
C LEU A 91 -15.87 -12.34 1.51
N GLY A 92 -14.66 -12.65 1.96
CA GLY A 92 -14.36 -13.93 2.58
C GLY A 92 -13.04 -13.91 3.33
N ALA A 93 -12.60 -15.11 3.72
CA ALA A 93 -11.39 -15.29 4.51
C ALA A 93 -10.13 -14.80 3.77
N ASN A 94 -10.07 -14.90 2.44
CA ASN A 94 -8.90 -14.48 1.67
C ASN A 94 -8.78 -12.95 1.63
N GLU A 95 -9.89 -12.24 1.49
CA GLU A 95 -9.97 -10.78 1.58
C GLU A 95 -9.54 -10.29 2.96
N LEU A 96 -10.00 -10.96 4.03
CA LEU A 96 -9.63 -10.62 5.40
C LEU A 96 -8.13 -10.84 5.67
N ARG A 97 -7.55 -11.92 5.14
CA ARG A 97 -6.10 -12.19 5.26
C ARG A 97 -5.26 -11.14 4.54
N VAL A 98 -5.64 -10.76 3.32
CA VAL A 98 -4.94 -9.70 2.58
C VAL A 98 -5.12 -8.35 3.25
N PHE A 99 -6.30 -8.06 3.79
CA PHE A 99 -6.52 -6.87 4.62
C PHE A 99 -5.62 -6.85 5.84
N ALA A 100 -5.55 -7.96 6.60
CA ALA A 100 -4.68 -8.10 7.76
C ALA A 100 -3.20 -7.92 7.39
N LEU A 101 -2.74 -8.52 6.29
CA LEU A 101 -1.39 -8.29 5.77
C LEU A 101 -1.16 -6.81 5.44
N LEU A 102 -2.09 -6.16 4.74
CA LEU A 102 -1.97 -4.74 4.39
C LEU A 102 -1.92 -3.84 5.65
N VAL A 103 -2.68 -4.17 6.69
CA VAL A 103 -2.59 -3.50 8.00
C VAL A 103 -1.20 -3.70 8.62
N LEU A 104 -0.69 -4.93 8.65
CA LEU A 104 0.65 -5.23 9.17
C LEU A 104 1.75 -4.49 8.39
N LEU A 105 1.68 -4.49 7.06
CA LEU A 105 2.62 -3.77 6.20
C LEU A 105 2.53 -2.26 6.38
N THR A 106 1.32 -1.72 6.60
CA THR A 106 1.12 -0.29 6.90
C THR A 106 1.78 0.08 8.23
N ILE A 107 1.54 -0.71 9.27
CA ILE A 107 2.15 -0.51 10.59
C ILE A 107 3.68 -0.61 10.49
N ALA A 108 4.19 -1.65 9.83
CA ALA A 108 5.63 -1.83 9.62
C ALA A 108 6.24 -0.65 8.85
N SER A 109 5.56 -0.16 7.80
CA SER A 109 5.99 1.02 7.04
C SER A 109 5.97 2.28 7.88
N MET A 110 4.96 2.48 8.73
CA MET A 110 4.90 3.63 9.65
C MET A 110 6.05 3.60 10.65
N VAL A 111 6.32 2.45 11.27
CA VAL A 111 7.43 2.28 12.21
C VAL A 111 8.77 2.50 11.52
N ALA A 112 8.99 1.90 10.34
CA ALA A 112 10.24 2.06 9.58
C ALA A 112 10.48 3.53 9.20
N THR A 113 9.47 4.20 8.65
CA THR A 113 9.57 5.61 8.22
C THR A 113 9.79 6.53 9.43
N PHE A 114 9.14 6.25 10.57
CA PHE A 114 9.36 6.99 11.81
C PHE A 114 10.81 6.87 12.29
N LEU A 115 11.35 5.65 12.36
CA LEU A 115 12.73 5.40 12.78
C LEU A 115 13.76 6.01 11.81
N LEU A 116 13.52 5.92 10.51
CA LEU A 116 14.38 6.53 9.49
C LEU A 116 14.37 8.06 9.61
N THR A 117 13.19 8.67 9.74
CA THR A 117 13.06 10.12 9.92
C THR A 117 13.80 10.59 11.18
N LEU A 118 13.68 9.83 12.28
CA LEU A 118 14.40 10.13 13.54
C LEU A 118 15.92 10.03 13.36
N ALA A 119 16.40 8.95 12.74
CA ALA A 119 17.82 8.75 12.46
C ALA A 119 18.38 9.85 11.55
N ASN A 120 17.64 10.22 10.51
CA ASN A 120 18.02 11.26 9.56
C ASN A 120 18.05 12.64 10.21
N GLY A 121 17.05 12.96 11.04
CA GLY A 121 17.03 14.20 11.82
C GLY A 121 18.26 14.32 12.72
N PHE A 122 18.65 13.22 13.38
CA PHE A 122 19.84 13.19 14.21
C PHE A 122 21.14 13.35 13.39
N LEU A 123 21.29 12.58 12.30
CA LEU A 123 22.46 12.64 11.42
C LEU A 123 22.65 14.02 10.80
N LEU A 124 21.58 14.62 10.28
CA LEU A 124 21.63 15.94 9.66
C LEU A 124 21.89 17.04 10.70
N GLY A 125 21.33 16.91 11.90
CA GLY A 125 21.62 17.82 13.02
C GLY A 125 23.09 17.78 13.43
N LEU A 126 23.68 16.58 13.51
CA LEU A 126 25.10 16.41 13.80
C LEU A 126 25.99 16.99 12.67
N LEU A 127 25.67 16.69 11.42
CA LEU A 127 26.42 17.19 10.27
C LEU A 127 26.36 18.72 10.15
N ALA A 128 25.23 19.34 10.50
CA ALA A 128 25.10 20.79 10.55
C ALA A 128 26.05 21.45 11.57
N TRP A 129 26.46 20.71 12.60
CA TRP A 129 27.41 21.19 13.61
C TRP A 129 28.88 20.99 13.20
N LEU A 130 29.15 20.02 12.34
CA LEU A 130 30.51 19.60 11.95
C LEU A 130 30.96 20.12 10.58
N ALA A 131 30.03 20.52 9.71
CA ALA A 131 30.30 20.86 8.32
C ALA A 131 29.62 22.19 7.89
N PRO A 132 30.16 22.88 6.87
CA PRO A 132 29.52 24.05 6.29
C PRO A 132 28.11 23.74 5.75
N GLY A 133 27.18 24.68 5.91
CA GLY A 133 25.76 24.47 5.57
C GLY A 133 25.50 24.01 4.12
N ALA A 134 26.32 24.44 3.16
CA ALA A 134 26.21 23.99 1.77
C ALA A 134 26.52 22.49 1.61
N ALA A 135 27.53 21.96 2.32
CA ALA A 135 27.87 20.54 2.29
C ALA A 135 26.79 19.70 2.98
N THR A 136 26.26 20.18 4.11
CA THR A 136 25.14 19.53 4.83
C THR A 136 23.88 19.45 3.97
N GLY A 137 23.58 20.48 3.17
CA GLY A 137 22.44 20.48 2.25
C GLY A 137 22.54 19.40 1.16
N TRP A 138 23.70 19.30 0.50
CA TRP A 138 23.92 18.27 -0.53
C TRP A 138 23.92 16.85 0.04
N LEU A 139 24.51 16.65 1.22
CA LEU A 139 24.47 15.36 1.93
C LEU A 139 23.04 14.98 2.31
N GLY A 140 22.23 15.95 2.77
CA GLY A 140 20.81 15.72 3.04
C GLY A 140 20.01 15.32 1.79
N ALA A 141 20.26 15.98 0.66
CA ALA A 141 19.62 15.62 -0.61
C ALA A 141 19.99 14.20 -1.07
N LEU A 142 21.28 13.84 -0.98
CA LEU A 142 21.74 12.49 -1.30
C LEU A 142 21.10 11.44 -0.38
N LEU A 143 21.05 11.74 0.93
CA LEU A 143 20.47 10.85 1.92
C LEU A 143 18.98 10.60 1.63
N LEU A 144 18.22 11.64 1.26
CA LEU A 144 16.82 11.52 0.88
C LEU A 144 16.63 10.65 -0.37
N LEU A 145 17.51 10.78 -1.37
CA LEU A 145 17.45 9.94 -2.57
C LEU A 145 17.73 8.46 -2.25
N VAL A 146 18.71 8.20 -1.37
CA VAL A 146 19.02 6.84 -0.91
C VAL A 146 17.85 6.25 -0.11
N GLU A 147 17.26 7.04 0.79
CA GLU A 147 16.07 6.63 1.55
C GLU A 147 14.89 6.31 0.63
N LEU A 148 14.59 7.17 -0.33
CA LEU A 148 13.52 6.94 -1.30
C LEU A 148 13.77 5.66 -2.12
N ALA A 149 15.00 5.47 -2.59
CA ALA A 149 15.38 4.27 -3.33
C ALA A 149 15.24 3.00 -2.48
N ALA A 150 15.67 3.05 -1.21
CA ALA A 150 15.54 1.94 -0.27
C ALA A 150 14.07 1.61 0.03
N LEU A 151 13.24 2.63 0.31
CA LEU A 151 11.81 2.45 0.55
C LEU A 151 11.10 1.87 -0.68
N LEU A 152 11.39 2.38 -1.87
CA LEU A 152 10.83 1.83 -3.12
C LEU A 152 11.26 0.38 -3.33
N PHE A 153 12.54 0.06 -3.12
CA PHE A 153 13.04 -1.32 -3.22
C PHE A 153 12.29 -2.26 -2.28
N VAL A 154 12.13 -1.87 -1.01
CA VAL A 154 11.41 -2.66 0.01
C VAL A 154 9.94 -2.82 -0.37
N GLN A 155 9.26 -1.74 -0.80
CA GLN A 155 7.84 -1.80 -1.15
C GLN A 155 7.58 -2.68 -2.39
N VAL A 156 8.45 -2.61 -3.40
CA VAL A 156 8.35 -3.46 -4.59
C VAL A 156 8.53 -4.93 -4.20
N ARG A 157 9.49 -5.25 -3.33
CA ARG A 157 9.69 -6.61 -2.80
C ARG A 157 8.48 -7.10 -2.02
N LEU A 158 8.00 -6.31 -1.06
CA LEU A 158 6.85 -6.67 -0.21
C LEU A 158 5.54 -6.78 -1.01
N SER A 159 5.43 -6.16 -2.19
CA SER A 159 4.25 -6.31 -3.05
C SER A 159 4.00 -7.76 -3.49
N ILE A 160 5.02 -8.63 -3.48
CA ILE A 160 4.93 -10.05 -3.79
C ILE A 160 4.22 -10.83 -2.67
N ALA A 161 4.27 -10.37 -1.43
CA ALA A 161 3.58 -11.02 -0.31
C ALA A 161 2.05 -11.04 -0.49
N LEU A 162 1.50 -10.08 -1.24
CA LEU A 162 0.07 -9.98 -1.53
C LEU A 162 -0.47 -11.18 -2.34
N PRO A 163 0.05 -11.51 -3.54
CA PRO A 163 -0.37 -12.70 -4.25
C PRO A 163 0.01 -14.01 -3.53
N LEU A 164 1.13 -14.06 -2.80
CA LEU A 164 1.53 -15.25 -2.04
C LEU A 164 0.55 -15.55 -0.90
N THR A 165 0.09 -14.53 -0.19
CA THR A 165 -0.92 -14.67 0.88
C THR A 165 -2.24 -15.20 0.34
N TYR A 166 -2.59 -14.82 -0.89
CA TYR A 166 -3.75 -15.39 -1.57
C TYR A 166 -3.51 -16.85 -2.00
N LEU A 167 -2.32 -17.17 -2.50
CA LEU A 167 -1.97 -18.51 -3.01
C LEU A 167 -1.89 -19.55 -1.89
N TYR A 168 -1.21 -19.24 -0.79
CA TYR A 168 -1.03 -20.16 0.34
C TYR A 168 -2.16 -20.11 1.37
N GLU A 169 -3.09 -19.15 1.23
CA GLU A 169 -4.15 -18.89 2.20
C GLU A 169 -3.62 -18.65 3.64
N ALA A 170 -2.36 -18.21 3.74
CA ALA A 170 -1.64 -17.92 4.98
C ALA A 170 -0.83 -16.62 4.82
N ILE A 171 -0.74 -15.83 5.89
CA ILE A 171 0.04 -14.59 5.87
C ILE A 171 1.52 -14.99 5.88
N THR A 172 2.19 -14.74 4.75
CA THR A 172 3.60 -15.09 4.54
C THR A 172 4.34 -13.88 3.97
N VAL A 173 5.47 -13.54 4.59
CA VAL A 173 6.35 -12.42 4.16
C VAL A 173 7.75 -12.93 3.82
N ASP A 174 8.14 -14.08 4.38
CA ASP A 174 9.48 -14.65 4.30
C ASP A 174 9.89 -14.95 2.86
N GLU A 175 8.97 -15.50 2.07
CA GLU A 175 9.20 -15.82 0.66
C GLU A 175 9.33 -14.60 -0.24
N ALA A 176 8.90 -13.41 0.20
CA ALA A 176 9.12 -12.17 -0.55
C ALA A 176 10.61 -11.74 -0.53
N TRP A 177 11.39 -12.29 0.40
CA TRP A 177 12.81 -11.98 0.63
C TRP A 177 13.77 -13.08 0.17
N ALA A 178 13.26 -14.23 -0.27
CA ALA A 178 14.05 -15.26 -0.94
C ALA A 178 14.52 -14.79 -2.34
#